data_AF-A0A1H9VFE0-F1
#
_entry.id   AF-A0A1H9VFE0-F1
#
_cell.length_a   1.000
_cell.length_b   1.000
_cell.length_c   1.000
_cell.angle_alpha   90.00
_cell.angle_beta   90.00
_cell.angle_gamma   90.00
#
_symmetry.space_group_name_H-M   'P 1'
#
loop_
_entity.id
_entity.type
_entity.pdbx_description
1 polymer ?
#
loop_
_entity_poly.entity_id
_entity_poly.type
_entity_poly.pdbx_seq_one_letter_code
_entity_poly.pdbx_strand_id
1 'polypeptide(L)'
;MASSFITAPIFWLILGMGAVTFIPRVLPFIVLKTEGWPAWAKRMLSRVPYAVLGALIFPGILYIQEDIRFGILGGTAAVLMAWKGAPLIAVIGGAIAAVALLGWMV
;
A
#
# COMPACT_ATOMS: atom_id res chain seq x y z
N MET A 1 32.58 10.71 -18.27
CA MET A 1 33.08 11.10 -16.92
C MET A 1 31.96 11.01 -15.88
N ALA A 2 31.26 9.87 -15.79
CA ALA A 2 30.12 9.69 -14.87
C ALA A 2 29.96 8.22 -14.43
N SER A 3 31.02 7.42 -14.54
CA SER A 3 31.01 5.98 -14.26
C SER A 3 31.87 5.58 -13.06
N SER A 4 32.61 6.51 -12.44
CA SER A 4 33.52 6.25 -11.30
C SER A 4 32.91 6.50 -9.92
N PHE A 5 31.74 7.14 -9.83
CA PHE A 5 31.09 7.49 -8.55
C PHE A 5 30.06 6.44 -8.07
N ILE A 6 29.85 5.36 -8.84
CA ILE A 6 28.70 4.46 -8.67
C ILE A 6 28.97 3.30 -7.69
N THR A 7 30.22 2.99 -7.33
CA THR A 7 30.48 1.72 -6.63
C THR A 7 30.46 1.81 -5.11
N ALA A 8 31.19 2.77 -4.52
CA ALA A 8 31.33 2.85 -3.06
C ALA A 8 30.17 3.56 -2.32
N PRO A 9 29.73 4.77 -2.72
CA PRO A 9 28.71 5.49 -1.95
C PRO A 9 27.32 4.84 -2.09
N ILE A 10 27.01 4.26 -3.25
CA ILE A 10 25.74 3.56 -3.47
C ILE A 10 25.67 2.28 -2.65
N PHE A 11 26.78 1.55 -2.51
CA PHE A 11 26.84 0.37 -1.65
C PHE A 11 26.54 0.71 -0.18
N TRP A 12 27.16 1.77 0.34
CA TRP A 12 26.87 2.28 1.69
C TRP A 12 25.44 2.83 1.83
N LEU A 13 24.89 3.45 0.79
CA LEU A 13 23.51 3.93 0.76
C LEU A 13 22.50 2.77 0.78
N ILE A 14 22.73 1.71 0.01
CA ILE A 14 21.90 0.50 0.01
C ILE A 14 21.94 -0.16 1.40
N LEU A 15 23.13 -0.29 1.98
CA LEU A 15 23.30 -0.85 3.33
C LEU A 15 22.58 0.00 4.39
N GLY A 16 22.71 1.33 4.28
CA GLY A 16 22.05 2.30 5.17
C GLY A 16 20.53 2.30 5.04
N MET A 17 19.99 2.32 3.81
CA MET A 17 18.54 2.18 3.58
C MET A 17 18.02 0.84 4.08
N GLY A 18 18.76 -0.24 3.83
CA GLY A 18 18.42 -1.58 4.32
C GLY A 18 18.29 -1.60 5.84
N ALA A 19 19.30 -1.08 6.55
CA ALA A 19 19.27 -0.98 8.01
C ALA A 19 18.08 -0.14 8.50
N VAL A 20 17.90 1.08 7.99
CA VAL A 20 16.85 2.01 8.43
C VAL A 20 15.44 1.54 8.04
N THR A 21 15.29 0.70 7.03
CA THR A 21 13.97 0.14 6.64
C THR A 21 13.67 -1.16 7.39
N PHE A 22 14.68 -1.99 7.63
CA PHE A 22 14.53 -3.28 8.30
C PHE A 22 14.30 -3.12 9.79
N ILE A 23 14.99 -2.17 10.43
CA ILE A 23 14.79 -1.84 11.86
C ILE A 23 13.32 -1.57 12.16
N PRO A 24 12.63 -0.56 11.59
CA PRO A 24 11.22 -0.30 11.88
C PRO A 24 10.28 -1.36 11.33
N ARG A 25 10.71 -2.27 10.44
CA ARG A 25 9.89 -3.39 9.97
C ARG A 25 9.93 -4.57 10.93
N VAL A 26 11.06 -4.83 11.59
CA VAL A 26 11.23 -5.96 12.54
C VAL A 26 10.97 -5.52 13.99
N LEU A 27 11.24 -4.25 14.31
CA LEU A 27 10.97 -3.66 15.62
C LEU A 27 9.51 -3.79 16.07
N PRO A 28 8.46 -3.56 15.24
CA PRO A 28 7.11 -3.87 15.65
C PRO A 28 6.95 -5.35 15.97
N PHE A 29 7.51 -6.28 15.18
CA PHE A 29 7.42 -7.71 15.51
C PHE A 29 8.11 -8.09 16.83
N ILE A 30 9.22 -7.43 17.20
CA ILE A 30 9.98 -7.73 18.43
C ILE A 30 9.38 -7.02 19.65
N VAL A 31 8.95 -5.76 19.50
CA VAL A 31 8.35 -4.94 20.58
C VAL A 31 6.93 -5.41 20.90
N LEU A 32 6.19 -5.91 19.91
CA LEU A 32 4.89 -6.58 20.10
C LEU A 32 5.03 -8.03 20.60
N LYS A 33 6.05 -8.35 21.41
CA LYS A 33 6.13 -9.62 22.16
C LYS A 33 4.89 -9.75 23.05
N THR A 34 3.91 -10.48 22.53
CA THR A 34 2.55 -10.59 23.06
C THR A 34 2.47 -11.64 24.17
N GLU A 35 3.41 -11.60 25.11
CA GLU A 35 3.54 -12.61 26.17
C GLU A 35 2.68 -12.30 27.41
N GLY A 36 2.12 -11.07 27.50
CA GLY A 36 1.31 -10.62 28.65
C GLY A 36 0.01 -9.88 28.32
N TRP A 37 -0.40 -9.84 27.05
CA TRP A 37 -1.62 -9.12 26.67
C TRP A 37 -2.87 -10.02 26.78
N PRO A 38 -3.96 -9.54 27.41
CA PRO A 38 -5.20 -10.29 27.50
C PRO A 38 -5.76 -10.61 26.10
N ALA A 39 -6.42 -11.76 25.94
CA ALA A 39 -6.85 -12.31 24.65
C ALA A 39 -7.72 -11.36 23.79
N TRP A 40 -8.38 -10.36 24.40
CA TRP A 40 -9.13 -9.33 23.68
C TRP A 40 -8.21 -8.40 22.87
N ALA A 41 -7.08 -7.99 23.46
CA ALA A 41 -6.21 -7.02 22.84
C ALA A 41 -5.30 -7.64 21.78
N LYS A 42 -4.84 -8.89 21.97
CA LYS A 42 -4.16 -9.66 20.91
C LYS A 42 -5.04 -9.83 19.65
N ARG A 43 -6.35 -10.02 19.86
CA ARG A 43 -7.35 -10.07 18.76
C ARG A 43 -7.61 -8.70 18.12
N MET A 44 -7.48 -7.59 18.86
CA MET A 44 -7.56 -6.24 18.28
C MET A 44 -6.30 -5.87 17.50
N LEU A 45 -5.10 -6.08 18.06
CA LEU A 45 -3.83 -5.72 17.42
C LEU A 45 -3.57 -6.52 16.14
N SER A 46 -4.00 -7.79 16.05
CA SER A 46 -3.93 -8.56 14.81
C SER A 46 -4.83 -8.02 13.68
N ARG A 47 -5.84 -7.20 14.01
CA ARG A 47 -6.71 -6.52 13.03
C ARG A 47 -6.25 -5.09 12.70
N VAL A 48 -5.34 -4.51 13.49
CA VAL A 48 -4.80 -3.17 13.25
C VAL A 48 -4.16 -3.03 11.86
N PRO A 49 -3.32 -3.97 11.36
CA PRO A 49 -2.73 -3.84 10.03
C PRO A 49 -3.78 -3.72 8.92
N TYR A 50 -4.84 -4.51 8.99
CA TYR A 50 -5.93 -4.47 8.01
C TYR A 50 -6.75 -3.18 8.11
N ALA A 51 -7.00 -2.68 9.32
CA ALA A 51 -7.65 -1.39 9.53
C ALA A 51 -6.82 -0.23 8.98
N VAL A 52 -5.50 -0.26 9.19
CA VAL A 52 -4.56 0.75 8.66
C VAL A 52 -4.50 0.70 7.15
N LEU A 53 -4.40 -0.49 6.54
CA LEU A 53 -4.46 -0.64 5.08
C LEU A 53 -5.76 -0.07 4.51
N GLY A 54 -6.91 -0.38 5.11
CA GLY A 54 -8.19 0.19 4.69
C GLY A 54 -8.25 1.71 4.82
N ALA A 55 -7.79 2.25 5.96
CA ALA A 55 -7.77 3.68 6.24
C ALA A 55 -6.80 4.47 5.35
N LEU A 56 -5.76 3.84 4.80
CA LEU A 56 -4.82 4.45 3.85
C LEU A 56 -5.30 4.31 2.40
N ILE A 57 -5.80 3.14 2.01
CA ILE A 57 -6.21 2.85 0.63
C ILE A 57 -7.50 3.58 0.26
N PHE A 58 -8.48 3.62 1.17
CA PHE A 58 -9.77 4.25 0.90
C PHE A 58 -9.65 5.74 0.52
N PRO A 59 -8.97 6.61 1.29
CA PRO A 59 -8.73 7.98 0.86
C PRO A 59 -7.80 8.05 -0.35
N GLY A 60 -6.81 7.15 -0.47
CA GLY A 60 -5.91 7.10 -1.61
C GLY A 60 -6.63 6.93 -2.96
N ILE A 61 -7.72 6.14 -2.98
CA ILE A 61 -8.51 5.94 -4.20
C ILE A 61 -9.44 7.15 -4.47
N LEU A 62 -9.98 7.77 -3.43
CA LEU A 62 -10.92 8.90 -3.56
C LEU A 62 -10.23 10.21 -3.99
N TYR A 63 -9.00 10.46 -3.53
CA TYR A 63 -8.25 11.70 -3.75
C TYR A 63 -7.19 11.59 -4.87
N ILE A 64 -7.39 10.68 -5.83
CA ILE A 64 -6.46 10.49 -6.95
C ILE A 64 -6.46 11.67 -7.94
N GLN A 65 -7.58 12.38 -8.07
CA GLN A 65 -7.75 13.55 -8.94
C GLN A 65 -8.58 14.63 -8.23
N GLU A 66 -8.53 15.87 -8.70
CA GLU A 66 -9.31 16.99 -8.14
C GLU A 66 -10.83 16.74 -8.18
N ASP A 67 -11.29 15.97 -9.17
CA ASP A 67 -12.69 15.56 -9.26
C ASP A 67 -12.91 14.17 -8.64
N ILE A 68 -13.66 14.17 -7.53
CA ILE A 68 -13.98 12.98 -6.71
C ILE A 68 -14.75 11.91 -7.51
N ARG A 69 -15.37 12.29 -8.64
CA ARG A 69 -16.09 11.37 -9.53
C ARG A 69 -15.19 10.27 -10.09
N PHE A 70 -13.93 10.60 -10.41
CA PHE A 70 -12.95 9.62 -10.89
C PHE A 70 -12.61 8.59 -9.81
N GLY A 71 -12.43 9.03 -8.57
CA GLY A 71 -12.15 8.16 -7.43
C GLY A 71 -13.31 7.23 -7.08
N ILE A 72 -14.56 7.74 -7.12
CA ILE A 72 -15.75 6.93 -6.87
C ILE A 72 -15.95 5.87 -7.97
N LEU A 73 -15.78 6.23 -9.24
CA LEU A 73 -15.97 5.30 -10.37
C LEU A 73 -14.84 4.25 -10.44
N GLY A 74 -13.58 4.66 -10.27
CA GLY A 74 -12.46 3.73 -10.19
C GLY A 74 -12.54 2.80 -8.98
N GLY A 75 -12.92 3.34 -7.81
CA GLY A 75 -13.12 2.58 -6.59
C GLY A 75 -14.27 1.58 -6.69
N THR A 76 -15.43 1.98 -7.23
CA THR A 76 -16.55 1.06 -7.44
C THR A 76 -16.23 -0.03 -8.46
N ALA A 77 -15.56 0.30 -9.57
CA ALA A 77 -15.10 -0.71 -10.54
C ALA A 77 -14.11 -1.71 -9.91
N ALA A 78 -13.17 -1.23 -9.10
CA ALA A 78 -12.22 -2.06 -8.37
C ALA A 78 -12.92 -2.98 -7.36
N VAL A 79 -13.89 -2.46 -6.58
CA VAL A 79 -14.66 -3.24 -5.61
C VAL A 79 -15.51 -4.30 -6.30
N LEU A 80 -16.18 -3.97 -7.40
CA LEU A 80 -16.99 -4.92 -8.17
C LEU A 80 -16.15 -6.06 -8.75
N MET A 81 -14.95 -5.76 -9.27
CA MET A 81 -14.03 -6.78 -9.78
C MET A 81 -13.40 -7.61 -8.67
N ALA A 82 -13.02 -6.98 -7.55
CA ALA A 82 -12.48 -7.69 -6.39
C ALA A 82 -13.53 -8.62 -5.77
N TRP A 83 -14.81 -8.23 -5.74
CA TRP A 83 -15.87 -9.05 -5.16
C TRP A 83 -16.15 -10.32 -5.96
N LYS A 84 -15.87 -10.31 -7.28
CA LYS A 84 -15.93 -11.51 -8.14
C LYS A 84 -14.74 -12.46 -7.96
N GLY A 85 -13.80 -12.15 -7.06
CA GLY A 85 -12.61 -12.98 -6.81
C GLY A 85 -11.57 -12.90 -7.93
N ALA A 86 -11.58 -11.84 -8.74
CA ALA A 86 -10.60 -11.64 -9.80
C ALA A 86 -9.18 -11.49 -9.22
N PRO A 87 -8.13 -11.96 -9.92
CA PRO A 87 -6.76 -11.78 -9.48
C PRO A 87 -6.40 -10.30 -9.38
N LEU A 88 -5.55 -9.93 -8.41
CA LEU A 88 -5.18 -8.54 -8.11
C LEU A 88 -4.75 -7.76 -9.36
N ILE A 89 -4.00 -8.40 -10.25
CA ILE A 89 -3.54 -7.80 -11.52
C ILE A 89 -4.72 -7.41 -12.42
N ALA A 90 -5.75 -8.25 -12.51
CA ALA A 90 -6.93 -7.96 -13.32
C ALA A 90 -7.77 -6.84 -12.69
N VAL A 91 -7.87 -6.79 -11.35
CA VAL A 91 -8.56 -5.70 -10.64
C VAL A 91 -7.86 -4.37 -10.87
N ILE A 92 -6.52 -4.33 -10.74
CA ILE A 92 -5.72 -3.12 -10.99
C ILE A 92 -5.86 -2.68 -12.44
N GLY A 93 -5.66 -3.59 -13.40
CA GLY A 93 -5.78 -3.30 -14.82
C GLY A 93 -7.18 -2.78 -15.20
N GLY A 94 -8.22 -3.39 -14.67
CA GLY A 94 -9.60 -2.98 -14.92
C GLY A 94 -9.95 -1.62 -14.28
N ALA A 95 -9.46 -1.33 -13.08
CA ALA A 95 -9.63 -0.03 -12.45
C ALA A 95 -8.90 1.09 -13.24
N ILE A 96 -7.66 0.83 -13.69
CA ILE A 96 -6.91 1.76 -14.53
C ILE A 96 -7.63 1.98 -15.87
N ALA A 97 -8.09 0.93 -16.52
CA ALA A 97 -8.83 1.03 -17.78
C ALA A 97 -10.13 1.84 -17.62
N ALA A 98 -10.89 1.62 -16.53
CA ALA A 98 -12.10 2.36 -16.24
C ALA A 98 -11.85 3.86 -16.04
N VAL A 99 -10.81 4.21 -15.27
CA VAL A 99 -10.43 5.62 -15.05
C VAL A 99 -9.86 6.24 -16.33
N ALA A 100 -9.06 5.51 -17.10
CA ALA A 100 -8.48 6.00 -18.36
C ALA A 100 -9.54 6.28 -19.43
N LEU A 101 -10.57 5.41 -19.55
CA LEU A 101 -11.70 5.65 -20.44
C LEU A 101 -12.49 6.91 -20.08
N LEU A 102 -12.68 7.16 -18.78
CA LEU A 102 -13.34 8.38 -18.29
C LEU A 102 -12.47 9.63 -18.50
N GLY A 103 -11.16 9.53 -18.26
CA GLY A 103 -10.23 10.62 -18.52
C GLY A 103 -10.05 10.95 -20.00
N TRP A 104 -10.39 10.02 -20.90
CA TRP A 104 -10.46 10.29 -22.34
C TRP A 104 -11.76 11.01 -22.75
N MET A 105 -12.82 10.88 -21.95
CA MET A 105 -14.15 11.46 -22.21
C MET A 105 -14.34 12.87 -21.62
N VAL A 106 -13.43 13.34 -20.77
CA VAL A 106 -13.40 14.67 -20.15
C VAL A 106 -12.29 15.49 -20.79
#